data_AF-K1SZ09-F1
#
_entry.id   AF-K1SZ09-F1
#
_cell.length_a   1.000
_cell.length_b   1.000
_cell.length_c   1.000
_cell.angle_alpha   90.00
_cell.angle_beta   90.00
_cell.angle_gamma   90.00
#
_symmetry.space_group_name_H-M   'P 1'
#
loop_
_entity.id
_entity.type
_entity.pdbx_description
1 polymer ?
#
loop_
_entity_poly.entity_id
_entity_poly.type
_entity_poly.pdbx_seq_one_letter_code
_entity_poly.pdbx_strand_id
1 'polypeptide(L)'
;WPSGSTQFGELVTLEINEQGCTINGKPSAAVTVRDFAFHSSKPISLRIENKANAEYVGGFNLFGKHFGDYEQDISVSFVYAI
;
A
#
# COMPACT_ATOMS: atom_id res chain seq x y z
N TRP A 1 -10.08 -23.47 3.42
CA TRP A 1 -8.62 -23.45 3.57
C TRP A 1 -8.18 -24.51 4.56
N PRO A 2 -7.10 -25.26 4.32
CA PRO A 2 -6.58 -26.23 5.28
C PRO A 2 -6.05 -25.52 6.54
N SER A 3 -6.06 -26.25 7.66
CA SER A 3 -5.45 -25.78 8.90
C SER A 3 -3.94 -25.56 8.69
N GLY A 4 -3.41 -24.41 9.14
CA GLY A 4 -1.98 -24.07 9.02
C GLY A 4 -1.60 -23.07 7.92
N SER A 5 -2.54 -22.61 7.09
CA SER A 5 -2.28 -21.49 6.17
C SER A 5 -2.46 -20.13 6.85
N THR A 6 -1.75 -19.09 6.38
CA THR A 6 -1.97 -17.71 6.83
C THR A 6 -3.36 -17.26 6.39
N GLN A 7 -4.24 -16.98 7.36
CA GLN A 7 -5.64 -16.63 7.13
C GLN A 7 -6.02 -15.25 7.69
N PHE A 8 -5.11 -14.63 8.45
CA PHE A 8 -5.29 -13.32 9.04
C PHE A 8 -4.27 -12.33 8.46
N GLY A 9 -4.71 -11.12 8.16
CA GLY A 9 -3.92 -10.03 7.61
C GLY A 9 -4.43 -8.67 8.08
N GLU A 10 -3.62 -7.64 7.89
CA GLU A 10 -4.00 -6.25 8.20
C GLU A 10 -4.34 -5.51 6.90
N LEU A 11 -5.39 -4.68 6.91
CA LEU A 11 -5.63 -3.73 5.83
C LEU A 11 -4.65 -2.58 5.96
N VAL A 12 -3.71 -2.48 5.01
CA VAL A 12 -2.73 -1.40 4.97
C VAL A 12 -3.19 -0.32 3.99
N THR A 13 -3.40 0.88 4.51
CA THR A 13 -3.74 2.09 3.76
C THR A 13 -2.54 3.02 3.71
N LEU A 14 -1.99 3.22 2.51
CA LEU A 14 -0.99 4.23 2.21
C LEU A 14 -1.68 5.46 1.64
N GLU A 15 -1.54 6.62 2.29
CA GLU A 15 -2.02 7.89 1.76
C GLU A 15 -0.84 8.83 1.53
N ILE A 16 -0.84 9.53 0.39
CA ILE A 16 0.10 10.61 0.08
C ILE A 16 -0.72 11.83 -0.32
N ASN A 17 -0.53 12.94 0.37
CA ASN A 17 -1.24 14.20 0.13
C ASN A 17 -0.24 15.37 0.10
N GLU A 18 -0.73 16.62 0.18
CA GLU A 18 0.14 17.80 0.16
C GLU A 18 0.90 18.01 1.47
N GLN A 19 0.48 17.37 2.56
CA GLN A 19 1.06 17.49 3.89
C GLN A 19 2.10 16.40 4.18
N GLY A 20 2.03 15.26 3.48
CA GLY A 20 3.02 14.19 3.60
C GLY A 20 2.44 12.82 3.27
N CYS A 21 3.11 11.79 3.78
CA CYS A 21 2.72 10.39 3.61
C CYS A 21 2.34 9.76 4.94
N THR A 22 1.24 9.01 4.95
CA THR A 22 0.80 8.23 6.11
C THR A 22 0.60 6.75 5.74
N ILE A 23 0.83 5.87 6.72
CA ILE A 23 0.45 4.46 6.69
C ILE A 23 -0.51 4.23 7.85
N ASN A 24 -1.72 3.75 7.55
CA ASN A 24 -2.80 3.55 8.54
C ASN A 24 -3.04 4.80 9.40
N GLY A 25 -3.01 5.98 8.76
CA GLY A 25 -3.22 7.29 9.39
C GLY A 25 -2.04 7.82 10.22
N LYS A 26 -0.94 7.07 10.32
CA LYS A 26 0.27 7.50 11.05
C LYS A 26 1.31 8.06 10.08
N PRO A 27 2.01 9.17 10.40
CA PRO A 27 3.07 9.69 9.57
C PRO A 27 4.15 8.64 9.27
N SER A 28 4.55 8.53 8.00
CA SER A 28 5.50 7.52 7.52
C SER A 28 6.71 8.15 6.80
N ALA A 29 6.45 9.13 5.93
CA ALA A 29 7.50 9.85 5.22
C ALA A 29 7.09 11.31 4.97
N ALA A 30 8.08 12.18 4.76
CA ALA A 30 7.87 13.59 4.40
C ALA A 30 7.54 13.80 2.91
N VAL A 31 7.47 12.72 2.12
CA VAL A 31 7.12 12.77 0.69
C VAL A 31 5.68 13.21 0.51
N THR A 32 5.44 14.08 -0.45
CA THR A 32 4.14 14.67 -0.80
C THR A 32 3.80 14.41 -2.26
N VAL A 33 2.54 14.66 -2.66
CA VAL A 33 2.13 14.58 -4.06
C VAL A 33 2.90 15.53 -4.99
N ARG A 34 3.50 16.60 -4.44
CA ARG A 34 4.28 17.60 -5.21
C ARG A 34 5.65 17.08 -5.62
N ASP A 35 6.14 16.02 -4.99
CA ASP A 35 7.41 15.37 -5.32
C ASP A 35 7.30 14.47 -6.57
N PHE A 36 6.09 14.29 -7.11
CA PHE A 36 5.83 13.46 -8.27
C PHE A 36 5.43 14.30 -9.49
N ALA A 37 5.96 13.94 -10.66
CA ALA A 37 5.58 14.54 -11.93
C ALA A 37 4.47 13.73 -12.61
N PHE A 38 3.23 13.85 -12.10
CA PHE A 38 2.06 13.21 -12.69
C PHE A 38 1.77 13.78 -14.09
N HIS A 39 1.48 12.89 -15.03
CA HIS A 39 1.16 13.27 -16.41
C HIS A 39 0.21 12.24 -17.01
N SER A 40 -0.80 12.69 -17.77
CA SER A 40 -1.84 11.81 -18.34
C SER A 40 -1.29 10.72 -19.26
N SER A 41 -0.13 10.96 -19.89
CA SER A 41 0.56 9.98 -20.75
C SER A 41 1.54 9.05 -20.02
N LYS A 42 1.73 9.21 -18.69
CA LYS A 42 2.65 8.40 -17.90
C LYS A 42 1.86 7.53 -16.91
N PRO A 43 2.02 6.20 -16.92
CA PRO A 43 1.36 5.35 -15.94
C PRO A 43 1.96 5.59 -14.55
N ILE A 44 1.11 5.48 -13.54
CA ILE A 44 1.57 5.45 -12.14
C ILE A 44 2.05 4.03 -11.86
N SER A 45 3.29 3.90 -11.41
CA SER A 45 3.87 2.60 -11.03
C SER A 45 3.88 2.47 -9.51
N LEU A 46 3.15 1.49 -9.00
CA LEU A 46 3.20 1.11 -7.59
C LEU A 46 4.15 -0.09 -7.44
N ARG A 47 5.15 0.05 -6.57
CA ARG A 47 6.04 -1.05 -6.19
C ARG A 47 5.83 -1.38 -4.73
N ILE A 48 5.58 -2.66 -4.46
CA ILE A 48 5.53 -3.24 -3.12
C ILE A 48 6.73 -4.19 -3.04
N GLU A 49 7.64 -3.93 -2.11
CA GLU A 49 8.88 -4.70 -1.98
C GLU A 49 9.25 -4.91 -0.51
N ASN A 50 9.96 -6.01 -0.24
CA ASN A 50 10.62 -6.22 1.04
C ASN A 50 12.08 -5.80 0.93
N LYS A 51 12.57 -4.97 1.86
CA LYS A 51 13.97 -4.54 1.84
C LYS A 51 14.91 -5.70 2.17
N ALA A 52 16.09 -5.72 1.57
CA ALA A 52 17.11 -6.74 1.83
C ALA A 52 17.55 -6.79 3.30
N ASN A 53 17.42 -5.68 4.03
CA ASN A 53 17.72 -5.54 5.45
C ASN A 53 16.46 -5.33 6.32
N ALA A 54 15.28 -5.70 5.83
CA ALA A 54 14.07 -5.68 6.65
C ALA A 54 14.23 -6.62 7.86
N GLU A 55 13.58 -6.29 8.97
CA GLU A 55 13.55 -7.14 10.18
C GLU A 55 13.08 -8.57 9.83
N TYR A 56 12.08 -8.67 8.95
CA TYR A 56 11.55 -9.92 8.42
C TYR A 56 11.91 -10.07 6.94
N VAL A 57 13.15 -10.50 6.65
CA VAL A 57 13.65 -10.70 5.27
C VAL A 57 12.87 -11.74 4.46
N GLY A 58 12.11 -12.62 5.12
CA GLY A 58 11.26 -13.65 4.48
C GLY A 58 10.08 -13.08 3.68
N GLY A 59 9.79 -11.78 3.79
CA GLY A 59 8.73 -11.11 3.05
C GLY A 59 7.38 -11.15 3.77
N PHE A 60 6.33 -10.96 2.99
CA PHE A 60 4.96 -10.90 3.47
C PHE A 60 4.00 -11.50 2.45
N ASN A 61 2.83 -11.91 2.93
CA ASN A 61 1.73 -12.35 2.09
C ASN A 61 0.85 -11.15 1.72
N LEU A 62 0.39 -11.10 0.48
CA LEU A 62 -0.64 -10.17 0.04
C LEU A 62 -1.94 -10.95 -0.17
N PHE A 63 -3.01 -10.48 0.45
CA PHE A 63 -4.34 -11.06 0.31
C PHE A 63 -5.16 -10.20 -0.65
N GLY A 64 -5.80 -10.87 -1.62
CA GLY A 64 -6.85 -10.26 -2.45
C GLY A 64 -8.23 -10.58 -1.89
N LYS A 65 -9.28 -10.11 -2.57
CA LYS A 65 -10.65 -10.08 -2.02
C LYS A 65 -11.26 -11.40 -1.56
N HIS A 66 -10.70 -12.55 -1.89
CA HIS A 66 -11.23 -13.86 -1.49
C HIS A 66 -10.43 -14.51 -0.34
N PHE A 67 -9.48 -13.79 0.26
CA PHE A 67 -8.56 -14.30 1.28
C PHE A 67 -8.31 -13.25 2.38
N GLY A 68 -7.89 -13.70 3.56
CA GLY A 68 -7.64 -12.81 4.70
C GLY A 68 -8.92 -12.28 5.35
N ASP A 69 -8.79 -11.16 6.06
CA ASP A 69 -9.88 -10.54 6.82
C ASP A 69 -10.69 -9.52 6.01
N TYR A 70 -10.20 -9.09 4.84
CA TYR A 70 -10.78 -7.99 4.07
C TYR A 70 -11.10 -8.44 2.65
N GLU A 71 -12.36 -8.29 2.24
CA GLU A 71 -12.86 -8.64 0.90
C GLU A 71 -12.46 -7.58 -0.15
N GLN A 72 -11.17 -7.24 -0.23
CA GLN A 72 -10.65 -6.20 -1.12
C GLN A 72 -9.38 -6.64 -1.85
N ASP A 73 -9.30 -6.34 -3.15
CA ASP A 73 -8.04 -6.36 -3.89
C ASP A 73 -7.22 -5.07 -3.57
N ILE A 74 -6.05 -4.91 -4.19
CA ILE A 74 -5.30 -3.65 -4.09
C ILE A 74 -6.11 -2.55 -4.80
N SER A 75 -6.55 -1.56 -4.03
CA SER A 75 -7.26 -0.39 -4.53
C SER A 75 -6.32 0.81 -4.60
N VAL A 76 -6.25 1.45 -5.77
CA VAL A 76 -5.47 2.68 -5.97
C VAL A 76 -6.44 3.74 -6.48
N SER A 77 -6.50 4.86 -5.78
CA SER A 77 -7.32 6.00 -6.16
C SER A 77 -6.48 7.27 -6.22
N PHE A 78 -6.86 8.16 -7.13
CA PHE A 78 -6.33 9.51 -7.20
C PHE A 78 -7.52 10.46 -7.12
N VAL A 79 -7.61 11.22 -6.04
CA VAL A 79 -8.75 12.10 -5.79
C VAL A 79 -8.28 13.54 -5.93
N TYR A 80 -8.97 14.30 -6.77
CA TYR A 80 -8.80 15.73 -6.89
C TYR A 80 -10.10 16.39 -6.43
N ALA A 81 -10.05 17.14 -5.33
CA ALA A 81 -11.18 17.94 -4.86
C ALA A 81 -11.08 19.35 -5.49
N ILE A 82 -12.17 19.79 -6.11
CA ILE A 82 -12.34 21.14 -6.67
C ILE A 82 -12.91 22.05 -5.58
#